data_AF-A0A972C3S2-F1
#
_entry.id   AF-A0A972C3S2-F1
#
_cell.length_a   1.000
_cell.length_b   1.000
_cell.length_c   1.000
_cell.angle_alpha   90.00
_cell.angle_beta   90.00
_cell.angle_gamma   90.00
#
_symmetry.space_group_name_H-M   'P 1'
#
loop_
_entity.id
_entity.type
_entity.pdbx_description
1 polymer ?
#
loop_
_entity_poly.entity_id
_entity_poly.type
_entity_poly.pdbx_seq_one_letter_code
_entity_poly.pdbx_strand_id
1 'polypeptide(L)' 'MAQANLEISSPIKIGVKSGKIMIEAAPQKVRKLHLPFSEADLLKGLDSRGAHADELAEPLNSEAGV' A
#
# COMPACT_ATOMS: atom_id res chain seq x y z
N MET A 1 -13.79 2.68 -30.44
CA MET A 1 -14.01 1.54 -29.52
C MET A 1 -13.82 2.07 -28.10
N ALA A 2 -14.80 1.91 -27.21
CA ALA A 2 -14.71 2.43 -25.84
C ALA A 2 -13.86 1.49 -24.98
N GLN A 3 -12.72 1.96 -24.48
CA GLN A 3 -11.95 1.25 -23.47
C GLN A 3 -12.65 1.44 -22.12
N ALA A 4 -12.88 0.36 -21.37
CA ALA A 4 -13.66 0.38 -20.12
C ALA A 4 -12.92 1.05 -18.94
N ASN A 5 -11.81 1.77 -19.16
CA ASN A 5 -10.93 2.33 -18.11
C ASN A 5 -10.64 1.33 -16.98
N LEU A 6 -10.35 0.07 -17.34
CA LEU A 6 -9.99 -0.98 -16.41
C LEU A 6 -8.49 -1.24 -16.51
N GLU A 7 -7.80 -1.11 -15.39
CA GLU A 7 -6.39 -1.50 -15.24
C GLU A 7 -6.27 -2.79 -14.43
N ILE A 8 -5.11 -3.46 -14.50
CA ILE A 8 -4.80 -4.64 -13.68
C ILE A 8 -4.98 -4.26 -12.21
N SER A 9 -5.74 -5.07 -11.45
CA SER A 9 -6.17 -4.85 -10.05
C SER A 9 -7.31 -3.85 -9.81
N SER A 10 -7.92 -3.28 -10.86
CA SER A 10 -9.08 -2.40 -10.70
C SER A 10 -10.26 -3.15 -10.07
N PRO A 11 -10.95 -2.55 -9.08
CA PRO A 11 -12.15 -3.16 -8.52
C PRO A 11 -13.27 -3.16 -9.57
N ILE A 12 -13.97 -4.28 -9.71
CA ILE A 12 -15.09 -4.45 -10.64
C ILE A 12 -16.36 -4.91 -9.92
N LYS A 13 -17.52 -4.58 -10.50
CA LYS A 13 -18.82 -5.09 -10.08
C LYS A 13 -19.35 -6.02 -11.16
N ILE A 14 -19.71 -7.24 -10.76
CA ILE A 14 -20.26 -8.27 -11.65
C ILE A 14 -21.75 -8.42 -11.33
N GLY A 15 -22.59 -8.42 -12.36
CA GLY A 15 -24.02 -8.68 -12.22
C GLY A 15 -24.61 -9.30 -13.48
N VAL A 16 -25.80 -9.90 -13.36
CA VAL A 16 -26.55 -10.43 -14.50
C VAL A 16 -27.69 -9.47 -14.82
N LYS A 17 -27.71 -8.91 -16.04
CA LYS A 17 -28.81 -8.08 -16.53
C LYS A 17 -29.26 -8.65 -17.88
N SER A 18 -30.55 -8.90 -18.03
CA SER A 18 -31.15 -9.42 -19.27
C SER A 18 -30.47 -10.68 -19.82
N GLY A 19 -30.14 -11.63 -18.94
CA GLY A 19 -29.49 -12.90 -19.30
C GLY A 19 -28.02 -12.78 -19.72
N LYS A 20 -27.42 -11.58 -19.63
CA LYS A 20 -26.01 -11.34 -19.92
C LYS A 20 -25.24 -10.97 -18.66
N ILE A 21 -23.98 -11.40 -18.59
CA ILE A 21 -23.05 -11.01 -17.54
C ILE A 21 -22.53 -9.61 -17.89
N MET A 22 -22.81 -8.65 -17.02
CA MET A 22 -22.34 -7.27 -17.11
C MET A 22 -21.19 -7.06 -16.13
N ILE A 23 -20.07 -6.56 -16.64
CA ILE A 23 -18.90 -6.18 -15.85
C ILE A 23 -18.78 -4.66 -15.92
N GLU A 24 -18.91 -4.00 -14.79
CA GLU A 24 -18.85 -2.54 -14.67
C GLU A 24 -17.65 -2.18 -13.77
N ALA A 25 -16.95 -1.07 -14.08
CA ALA A 25 -15.93 -0.54 -13.18
C ALA A 25 -16.58 -0.15 -11.85
N ALA A 26 -16.05 -0.68 -10.74
CA ALA A 26 -16.54 -0.31 -9.43
C ALA A 26 -15.91 1.02 -9.01
N PRO A 27 -16.65 1.91 -8.31
CA PRO A 27 -16.06 3.12 -7.76
C PRO A 27 -14.92 2.72 -6.83
N GLN A 28 -13.71 3.21 -7.11
CA GLN A 28 -12.57 3.02 -6.23
C GLN A 28 -12.91 3.70 -4.91
N LYS A 29 -13.27 2.91 -3.90
CA LYS A 29 -13.41 3.42 -2.55
C LYS A 29 -12.02 3.90 -2.16
N VAL A 30 -11.83 5.22 -2.09
CA VAL A 30 -10.68 5.82 -1.43
C VAL A 30 -10.73 5.27 -0.02
N ARG A 31 -9.93 4.24 0.26
CA ARG A 31 -9.76 3.71 1.61
C ARG A 31 -9.08 4.83 2.37
N LYS A 32 -9.86 5.69 3.01
CA LYS A 32 -9.36 6.54 4.09
C LYS A 32 -8.94 5.59 5.19
N LEU A 33 -7.68 5.14 5.15
CA LEU A 33 -7.09 4.52 6.32
C LEU A 33 -7.13 5.58 7.43
N HIS A 34 -7.86 5.30 8.51
CA HIS A 34 -7.71 6.04 9.75
C HIS A 34 -6.39 5.60 10.37
N LEU A 35 -5.28 6.14 9.85
CA LEU A 35 -3.99 6.00 10.49
C LEU A 35 -4.01 6.79 11.80
N PRO A 36 -3.41 6.28 12.88
CA PRO A 36 -3.32 6.99 14.16
C PRO A 36 -2.32 8.16 14.13
N PHE A 37 -1.63 8.36 12.99
CA PHE A 37 -0.64 9.41 12.75
C PHE A 37 -0.85 10.01 11.35
N SER A 38 -0.56 11.31 11.21
CA SER A 38 -0.50 11.98 9.91
C SER A 38 0.87 11.81 9.24
N GLU A 39 0.98 12.10 7.94
CA GLU A 39 2.28 12.13 7.25
C GLU A 39 3.27 13.10 7.93
N ALA A 40 2.79 14.27 8.35
CA ALA A 40 3.59 15.23 9.09
C ALA A 40 4.09 14.67 10.43
N ASP A 41 3.35 13.76 11.07
CA ASP A 41 3.79 13.10 12.30
C ASP A 41 4.82 12.01 12.04
N LEU A 42 4.69 11.27 10.94
CA LEU A 42 5.69 10.27 10.54
C LEU A 42 7.04 10.90 10.14
N LEU A 43 7.02 12.11 9.60
CA LEU A 43 8.22 12.84 9.21
C LEU A 43 8.93 13.52 10.40
N LYS A 44 8.30 13.62 11.57
CA LYS A 44 8.94 14.21 12.76
C LYS A 44 10.04 13.28 13.26
N GLY A 45 11.28 13.77 13.24
CA GLY A 45 12.44 13.02 13.72
C GLY A 45 12.96 11.97 12.72
N LEU A 46 12.42 11.95 11.49
CA LEU A 46 12.99 11.16 10.41
C LEU A 46 14.29 11.84 9.94
N ASP A 47 15.44 11.30 10.38
CA ASP A 47 16.76 11.72 9.92
C ASP A 47 17.30 10.72 8.89
N SER A 48 18.34 11.13 8.14
CA SER A 48 18.94 10.29 7.09
C SER A 48 19.52 8.96 7.62
N ARG A 49 19.72 8.84 8.93
CA ARG A 49 20.21 7.63 9.61
C ARG A 49 19.08 6.65 9.92
N GLY A 50 17.91 7.14 10.37
CA GLY A 50 16.74 6.31 10.65
C GLY A 50 15.85 5.99 9.43
N ALA A 51 16.00 6.71 8.32
CA ALA A 51 15.17 6.53 7.12
C ALA A 51 15.53 5.28 6.28
N HIS A 52 16.76 4.80 6.41
CA HIS A 52 17.23 3.58 5.76
C HIS A 52 17.71 2.65 6.88
N ALA A 53 16.97 1.59 7.17
CA ALA A 53 17.31 0.57 8.16
C ALA A 53 18.50 -0.33 7.72
N ASP A 54 19.50 0.28 7.09
CA ASP A 54 20.74 -0.35 6.62
C ASP A 54 21.92 -0.01 7.57
N GLU A 55 21.64 0.43 8.80
CA GLU A 55 22.65 0.37 9.86
C GLU A 55 22.97 -1.11 10.10
N LEU A 56 24.11 -1.55 9.56
CA LEU A 56 24.67 -2.86 9.85
C LEU A 56 24.83 -2.98 11.37
N ALA A 57 24.09 -3.89 12.00
CA ALA A 57 24.22 -4.16 13.41
C ALA A 57 25.68 -4.55 13.71
N GLU A 58 26.34 -3.81 14.60
CA GLU A 58 27.64 -4.23 15.11
C GLU A 58 27.44 -5.49 15.97
N PRO A 59 28.21 -6.57 15.75
CA PRO A 59 28.06 -7.79 16.51
C PRO A 59 28.34 -7.51 17.99
N LEU A 60 27.51 -8.07 18.86
CA LEU A 60 27.75 -8.00 20.30
C LEU A 60 29.00 -8.82 20.65
N ASN A 61 29.74 -8.43 21.69
CA ASN A 61 30.91 -9.19 22.15
C ASN A 61 30.56 -10.67 22.46
N SER A 62 29.32 -10.94 22.89
CA SER A 62 28.78 -12.28 23.11
C SER A 62 28.59 -13.10 21.82
N GLU A 63 28.45 -12.45 20.68
CA GLU A 63 28.34 -13.06 19.35
C GLU A 63 29.71 -13.21 18.67
N ALA A 64 30.70 -12.39 19.07
CA ALA A 64 32.08 -12.44 18.59
C ALA A 64 32.95 -13.53 19.26
N GLY A 65 32.42 -14.27 20.24
CA GLY A 65 33.08 -15.44 20.81
C GLY A 65 34.35 -15.15 21.60
N VAL A 66 34.46 -13.97 22.24
CA VAL A 66 35.53 -13.64 23.22
C VAL A 66 34.99 -13.72 24.64
#